data_AF-A0A2G6EXP6-F1
#
_entry.id   AF-A0A2G6EXP6-F1
#
_cell.length_a   1.000
_cell.length_b   1.000
_cell.length_c   1.000
_cell.angle_alpha   90.00
_cell.angle_beta   90.00
_cell.angle_gamma   90.00
#
_symmetry.space_group_name_H-M   'P 1'
#
loop_
_entity.id
_entity.type
_entity.pdbx_description
1 polymer ?
#
loop_
_entity_poly.entity_id
_entity_poly.type
_entity_poly.pdbx_seq_one_letter_code
_entity_poly.pdbx_strand_id
1 'polypeptide(L)'
;ARNYTIGDVISRYKRMKGYNVLQPMGWDSFGLPAENAAIQNGIHPSIWTKSNIENMKRQLKLMGFSFDWDREIASYLPEYYKWNQWIFKKMYEKELVYKKKSLVNWCPDCQTVLANEQVEDGKCWRHSKTDVVSKELEQWFFKITDYAEELLTGHEELKDGWPEKVLTMQKNWIGKSYGTEIKFKIVENGEILPAFTTRADTLYGVTYVVIAPEHPLIEEILKSNPSIKEKVSEMKNTDLIERTAEGKEKNGIDTGWKVEHPITKELIPLWIADYVLMNYGTGAVMAVPTHDERDFAFANKYNLPKKVVIEAKEGETVLPFTEEGIMVNSDKFNGLNSKEAIRKIAEYLEENSLGERTVKYRLKDWGISR
;
A
#
# COMPACT_ATOMS: atom_id res chain seq x y z
N ALA A 1 -26.52 3.32 -20.12
CA ALA A 1 -27.03 2.36 -21.13
C ALA A 1 -26.33 1.00 -21.01
N ARG A 2 -25.17 0.78 -21.67
CA ARG A 2 -24.50 -0.54 -21.84
C ARG A 2 -24.58 -1.50 -20.64
N ASN A 3 -24.14 -1.08 -19.45
CA ASN A 3 -24.12 -1.93 -18.25
C ASN A 3 -25.52 -2.49 -17.90
N TYR A 4 -26.51 -1.60 -17.77
CA TYR A 4 -27.89 -1.97 -17.43
C TYR A 4 -28.56 -2.83 -18.52
N THR A 5 -28.25 -2.61 -19.80
CA THR A 5 -28.75 -3.44 -20.90
C THR A 5 -28.24 -4.87 -20.82
N ILE A 6 -26.96 -5.09 -20.46
CA ILE A 6 -26.40 -6.44 -20.28
C ILE A 6 -27.14 -7.16 -19.14
N GLY A 7 -27.34 -6.49 -18.00
CA GLY A 7 -28.09 -7.03 -16.86
C GLY A 7 -29.54 -7.38 -17.20
N ASP A 8 -30.24 -6.53 -17.95
CA ASP A 8 -31.64 -6.76 -18.35
C ASP A 8 -31.79 -7.94 -19.33
N VAL A 9 -30.89 -8.09 -20.30
CA VAL A 9 -30.88 -9.25 -21.21
C VAL A 9 -30.72 -10.56 -20.42
N ILE A 10 -29.76 -10.62 -19.49
CA ILE A 10 -29.53 -11.80 -18.65
C ILE A 10 -30.75 -12.10 -17.77
N SER A 11 -31.33 -11.06 -17.16
CA SER A 11 -32.47 -11.19 -16.24
C SER A 11 -33.72 -11.68 -16.96
N ARG A 12 -34.04 -11.11 -18.13
CA ARG A 12 -35.15 -11.56 -18.98
C ARG A 12 -34.95 -13.00 -19.45
N TYR A 13 -33.76 -13.35 -19.92
CA TYR A 13 -33.42 -14.71 -20.34
C TYR A 13 -33.59 -15.74 -19.19
N LYS A 14 -33.10 -15.43 -17.99
CA LYS A 14 -33.28 -16.29 -16.81
C LYS A 14 -34.74 -16.39 -16.38
N ARG A 15 -35.50 -15.29 -16.43
CA ARG A 15 -36.94 -15.29 -16.13
C ARG A 15 -37.73 -16.14 -17.12
N MET A 16 -37.42 -16.06 -18.42
CA MET A 16 -38.00 -16.91 -19.47
C MET A 16 -37.63 -18.39 -19.33
N LYS A 17 -36.51 -18.71 -18.66
CA LYS A 17 -36.14 -20.07 -18.26
C LYS A 17 -36.80 -20.55 -16.94
N GLY A 18 -37.76 -19.80 -16.40
CA GLY A 18 -38.51 -20.19 -15.19
C GLY A 18 -37.80 -19.92 -13.87
N TYR A 19 -36.67 -19.21 -13.85
CA TYR A 19 -36.02 -18.81 -12.61
C TYR A 19 -36.77 -17.64 -11.96
N ASN A 20 -36.81 -17.62 -10.62
CA ASN A 20 -37.19 -16.43 -9.86
C ASN A 20 -36.02 -15.43 -9.89
N VAL A 21 -36.15 -14.34 -10.64
CA VAL A 21 -35.06 -13.40 -10.93
C VAL A 21 -35.25 -12.08 -10.19
N LEU A 22 -34.34 -11.79 -9.26
CA LEU A 22 -34.16 -10.50 -8.63
C LEU A 22 -33.20 -9.63 -9.46
N GLN A 23 -33.70 -8.52 -10.01
CA GLN A 23 -32.90 -7.48 -10.66
C GLN A 23 -33.21 -6.14 -9.97
N PRO A 24 -32.47 -5.74 -8.93
CA PRO A 24 -32.72 -4.51 -8.19
C PRO A 24 -32.10 -3.30 -8.89
N MET A 25 -32.50 -2.10 -8.48
CA MET A 25 -31.84 -0.83 -8.82
C MET A 25 -31.82 0.07 -7.58
N GLY A 26 -30.82 0.94 -7.50
CA GLY A 26 -30.69 1.89 -6.41
C GLY A 26 -29.69 2.99 -6.74
N TRP A 27 -29.55 3.94 -5.82
CA TRP A 27 -28.86 5.20 -6.05
C TRP A 27 -27.71 5.33 -5.05
N ASP A 28 -26.48 5.15 -5.52
CA ASP A 28 -25.33 5.59 -4.74
C ASP A 28 -25.26 7.12 -4.82
N SER A 29 -25.60 7.75 -3.70
CA SER A 29 -26.12 9.11 -3.63
C SER A 29 -25.53 9.92 -2.46
N PHE A 30 -24.59 9.34 -1.73
CA PHE A 30 -23.82 10.02 -0.68
C PHE A 30 -22.39 10.34 -1.15
N GLY A 31 -21.71 11.18 -0.38
CA GLY A 31 -20.32 11.57 -0.60
C GLY A 31 -20.09 12.49 -1.80
N LEU A 32 -18.82 12.58 -2.17
CA LEU A 32 -18.28 13.59 -3.09
C LEU A 32 -18.96 13.70 -4.48
N PRO A 33 -19.59 12.69 -5.11
CA PRO A 33 -20.17 12.88 -6.45
C PRO A 33 -21.39 13.79 -6.41
N ALA A 34 -22.28 13.55 -5.45
CA ALA A 34 -23.48 14.36 -5.23
C ALA A 34 -23.11 15.77 -4.73
N GLU A 35 -22.18 15.85 -3.78
CA GLU A 35 -21.79 17.08 -3.10
C GLU A 35 -21.07 18.06 -4.04
N ASN A 36 -19.97 17.66 -4.69
CA ASN A 36 -19.21 18.56 -5.57
C ASN A 36 -20.06 19.08 -6.73
N ALA A 37 -20.90 18.23 -7.32
CA ALA A 37 -21.79 18.62 -8.41
C ALA A 37 -22.87 19.60 -7.94
N ALA A 38 -23.41 19.41 -6.74
CA ALA A 38 -24.39 20.32 -6.15
C ALA A 38 -23.77 21.69 -5.81
N ILE A 39 -22.56 21.71 -5.22
CA ILE A 39 -21.78 22.93 -4.94
C ILE A 39 -21.50 23.70 -6.24
N GLN A 40 -21.02 23.04 -7.30
CA GLN A 40 -20.77 23.65 -8.60
C GLN A 40 -22.01 24.31 -9.24
N ASN A 41 -23.20 23.79 -8.93
CA ASN A 41 -24.48 24.33 -9.43
C ASN A 41 -25.17 25.27 -8.43
N GLY A 42 -24.59 25.52 -7.25
CA GLY A 42 -25.19 26.37 -6.21
C GLY A 42 -26.47 25.80 -5.59
N ILE A 43 -26.67 24.49 -5.63
CA ILE A 43 -27.88 23.79 -5.17
C ILE A 43 -27.56 22.94 -3.94
N HIS A 44 -28.50 22.79 -3.01
CA HIS A 44 -28.33 21.92 -1.85
C HIS A 44 -28.20 20.43 -2.27
N PRO A 45 -27.20 19.66 -1.80
CA PRO A 45 -26.92 18.30 -2.28
C PRO A 45 -28.11 17.35 -2.30
N SER A 46 -28.96 17.37 -1.27
CA SER A 46 -30.18 16.54 -1.21
C SER A 46 -31.19 16.85 -2.33
N ILE A 47 -31.32 18.13 -2.73
CA ILE A 47 -32.23 18.56 -3.80
C ILE A 47 -31.68 18.13 -5.16
N TRP A 48 -30.39 18.40 -5.39
CA TRP A 48 -29.66 18.00 -6.60
C TRP A 48 -29.67 16.47 -6.81
N THR A 49 -29.47 15.72 -5.73
CA THR A 49 -29.50 14.26 -5.73
C THR A 49 -30.89 13.74 -6.08
N LYS A 50 -31.93 14.26 -5.43
CA LYS A 50 -33.32 13.85 -5.69
C LYS A 50 -33.75 14.11 -7.13
N SER A 51 -33.47 15.28 -7.69
CA SER A 51 -33.85 15.61 -9.07
C SER A 51 -33.11 14.76 -10.11
N ASN A 52 -31.83 14.45 -9.87
CA ASN A 52 -31.06 13.53 -10.70
C ASN A 52 -31.61 12.09 -10.63
N ILE A 53 -31.95 11.60 -9.43
CA ILE A 53 -32.60 10.30 -9.22
C ILE A 53 -33.91 10.24 -10.01
N GLU A 54 -34.79 11.23 -9.89
CA GLU A 54 -36.07 11.27 -10.61
C GLU A 54 -35.88 11.26 -12.15
N ASN A 55 -34.92 12.04 -12.66
CA ASN A 55 -34.61 12.08 -14.08
C ASN A 55 -33.99 10.77 -14.61
N MET A 56 -33.00 10.21 -13.91
CA MET A 56 -32.36 8.95 -14.27
C MET A 56 -33.36 7.78 -14.18
N LYS A 57 -34.22 7.75 -13.16
CA LYS A 57 -35.30 6.77 -13.01
C LYS A 57 -36.26 6.79 -14.20
N ARG A 58 -36.67 7.99 -14.63
CA ARG A 58 -37.47 8.19 -15.84
C ARG A 58 -36.77 7.63 -17.08
N GLN A 59 -35.49 7.93 -17.27
CA GLN A 59 -34.69 7.41 -18.40
C GLN A 59 -34.58 5.88 -18.38
N LEU A 60 -34.28 5.27 -17.23
CA LEU A 60 -34.18 3.80 -17.07
C LEU A 60 -35.52 3.10 -17.34
N LYS A 61 -36.65 3.71 -16.92
CA LYS A 61 -37.99 3.21 -17.23
C LYS A 61 -38.32 3.33 -18.73
N LEU A 62 -37.95 4.44 -19.39
CA LEU A 62 -38.12 4.61 -20.84
C LEU A 62 -37.28 3.61 -21.66
N MET A 63 -36.11 3.20 -21.15
CA MET A 63 -35.31 2.12 -21.75
C MET A 63 -35.92 0.72 -21.57
N GLY A 64 -37.02 0.57 -20.81
CA GLY A 64 -37.73 -0.69 -20.64
C GLY A 64 -37.04 -1.71 -19.74
N PHE A 65 -36.10 -1.30 -18.87
CA PHE A 65 -35.41 -2.23 -17.99
C PHE A 65 -36.34 -2.82 -16.91
N SER A 66 -36.23 -4.13 -16.71
CA SER A 66 -37.13 -4.96 -15.88
C SER A 66 -36.78 -4.99 -14.38
N PHE A 67 -36.32 -3.85 -13.85
CA PHE A 67 -35.96 -3.68 -12.45
C PHE A 67 -37.16 -3.85 -11.50
N ASP A 68 -36.89 -4.48 -10.35
CA ASP A 68 -37.78 -4.49 -9.19
C ASP A 68 -37.68 -3.13 -8.46
N TRP A 69 -38.59 -2.22 -8.81
CA TRP A 69 -38.65 -0.87 -8.25
C TRP A 69 -39.20 -0.82 -6.81
N ASP A 70 -39.81 -1.90 -6.32
CA ASP A 70 -40.31 -1.98 -4.93
C ASP A 70 -39.14 -2.18 -3.94
N ARG A 71 -37.95 -2.52 -4.47
CA ARG A 71 -36.68 -2.67 -3.74
C ARG A 71 -35.70 -1.53 -4.00
N GLU A 72 -36.18 -0.40 -4.48
CA GLU A 72 -35.35 0.78 -4.71
C GLU A 72 -34.76 1.31 -3.39
N ILE A 73 -33.45 1.59 -3.40
CA ILE A 73 -32.71 2.19 -2.29
C ILE A 73 -31.99 3.46 -2.75
N ALA A 74 -31.76 4.40 -1.84
CA ALA A 74 -30.85 5.52 -2.04
C ALA A 74 -29.97 5.70 -0.81
N SER A 75 -28.65 5.67 -0.97
CA SER A 75 -27.70 5.64 0.15
C SER A 75 -27.71 6.89 1.03
N TYR A 76 -28.18 8.04 0.52
CA TYR A 76 -28.33 9.28 1.30
C TYR A 76 -29.51 9.31 2.29
N LEU A 77 -30.42 8.32 2.24
CA LEU A 77 -31.63 8.31 3.06
C LEU A 77 -31.38 7.73 4.47
N PRO A 78 -31.97 8.30 5.54
CA PRO A 78 -31.82 7.79 6.92
C PRO A 78 -32.21 6.33 7.09
N GLU A 79 -33.20 5.87 6.33
CA GLU A 79 -33.68 4.49 6.33
C GLU A 79 -32.60 3.49 5.85
N TYR A 80 -31.63 3.97 5.07
CA TYR A 80 -30.47 3.22 4.61
C TYR A 80 -29.25 3.45 5.51
N TYR A 81 -28.77 4.69 5.65
CA TYR A 81 -27.47 4.94 6.30
C TYR A 81 -27.44 4.62 7.80
N LYS A 82 -28.59 4.50 8.47
CA LYS A 82 -28.67 3.96 9.84
C LYS A 82 -28.01 2.58 9.96
N TRP A 83 -28.04 1.78 8.89
CA TRP A 83 -27.36 0.48 8.84
C TRP A 83 -25.85 0.62 8.70
N ASN A 84 -25.34 1.64 7.98
CA ASN A 84 -23.91 1.93 7.96
C ASN A 84 -23.41 2.36 9.35
N GLN A 85 -24.16 3.21 10.05
CA GLN A 85 -23.88 3.60 11.44
C GLN A 85 -23.90 2.38 12.38
N TRP A 86 -24.87 1.49 12.22
CA TRP A 86 -24.97 0.25 13.01
C TRP A 86 -23.81 -0.71 12.73
N ILE A 87 -23.43 -0.93 11.46
CA ILE A 87 -22.28 -1.75 11.07
C ILE A 87 -20.99 -1.16 11.65
N PHE A 88 -20.76 0.16 11.51
CA PHE A 88 -19.61 0.84 12.10
C PHE A 88 -19.55 0.61 13.61
N LYS A 89 -20.67 0.77 14.32
CA LYS A 89 -20.74 0.50 15.77
C LYS A 89 -20.41 -0.97 16.08
N LYS A 90 -20.90 -1.93 15.30
CA LYS A 90 -20.59 -3.36 15.49
C LYS A 90 -19.15 -3.74 15.16
N MET A 91 -18.51 -3.06 14.22
CA MET A 91 -17.08 -3.23 13.95
C MET A 91 -16.23 -2.57 15.04
N TYR A 92 -16.65 -1.42 15.59
CA TYR A 92 -16.02 -0.78 16.74
C TYR A 92 -16.14 -1.59 18.04
N GLU A 93 -17.32 -2.15 18.33
CA GLU A 93 -17.54 -3.11 19.43
C GLU A 93 -16.70 -4.39 19.30
N LYS A 94 -16.14 -4.68 18.10
CA LYS A 94 -15.24 -5.80 17.80
C LYS A 94 -13.78 -5.38 17.58
N GLU A 95 -13.42 -4.14 17.92
CA GLU A 95 -12.07 -3.58 17.73
C GLU A 95 -11.55 -3.56 16.27
N LEU A 96 -12.42 -3.78 15.28
CA LEU A 96 -12.13 -3.70 13.84
C LEU A 96 -12.17 -2.27 13.30
N VAL A 97 -12.61 -1.31 14.13
CA VAL A 97 -12.56 0.13 13.86
C VAL A 97 -11.69 0.78 14.94
N TYR A 98 -10.75 1.60 14.52
CA TYR A 98 -9.91 2.37 15.43
C TYR A 98 -9.60 3.76 14.87
N LYS A 99 -9.13 4.64 15.75
CA LYS A 99 -8.70 6.00 15.42
C LYS A 99 -7.19 6.10 15.57
N LYS A 100 -6.51 6.73 14.60
CA LYS A 100 -5.09 7.09 14.72
C LYS A 100 -4.81 8.44 14.09
N LYS A 101 -3.73 9.10 14.53
CA LYS A 101 -3.06 10.11 13.69
C LYS A 101 -2.46 9.40 12.49
N SER A 102 -2.63 9.99 11.31
CA SER A 102 -2.02 9.53 10.08
C SER A 102 -1.73 10.73 9.20
N LEU A 103 -0.63 10.68 8.47
CA LEU A 103 -0.55 11.39 7.20
C LEU A 103 -1.65 10.81 6.30
N VAL A 104 -2.47 11.68 5.73
CA VAL A 104 -3.54 11.31 4.81
C VAL A 104 -3.53 12.18 3.57
N ASN A 105 -3.98 11.57 2.48
CA ASN A 105 -4.15 12.19 1.18
C ASN A 105 -5.24 13.28 1.30
N TRP A 106 -4.89 14.55 1.15
CA TRP A 106 -5.83 15.67 1.19
C TRP A 106 -5.96 16.28 -0.21
N CYS A 107 -7.19 16.45 -0.68
CA CYS A 107 -7.45 17.18 -1.92
C CYS A 107 -7.88 18.62 -1.59
N PRO A 108 -7.11 19.65 -1.98
CA PRO A 108 -7.44 21.05 -1.67
C PRO A 108 -8.78 21.49 -2.30
N ASP A 109 -9.12 20.97 -3.48
CA ASP A 109 -10.37 21.32 -4.19
C ASP A 109 -11.60 20.60 -3.63
N CYS A 110 -11.45 19.36 -3.13
CA CYS A 110 -12.54 18.67 -2.42
C CYS A 110 -12.67 19.13 -0.96
N GLN A 111 -11.66 19.80 -0.40
CA GLN A 111 -11.55 20.15 1.02
C GLN A 111 -11.81 18.97 1.98
N THR A 112 -11.39 17.76 1.58
CA THR A 112 -11.53 16.54 2.38
C THR A 112 -10.35 15.59 2.11
N VAL A 113 -10.30 14.54 2.93
CA VAL A 113 -9.39 13.40 2.81
C VAL A 113 -9.80 12.49 1.66
N LEU A 114 -8.85 11.80 1.05
CA LEU A 114 -9.03 10.73 0.08
C LEU A 114 -8.47 9.42 0.66
N ALA A 115 -9.06 8.28 0.31
CA ALA A 115 -8.40 6.99 0.53
C ALA A 115 -7.29 6.77 -0.52
N ASN A 116 -6.44 5.76 -0.33
CA ASN A 116 -5.40 5.41 -1.30
C ASN A 116 -6.01 5.04 -2.66
N GLU A 117 -7.14 4.35 -2.63
CA GLU A 117 -7.94 3.92 -3.78
C GLU A 117 -8.63 5.09 -4.51
N GLN A 118 -8.52 6.32 -3.99
CA GLN A 118 -9.10 7.55 -4.55
C GLN A 118 -8.03 8.52 -5.07
N VAL A 119 -6.77 8.09 -5.10
CA VAL A 119 -5.64 8.85 -5.68
C VAL A 119 -5.11 8.08 -6.88
N GLU A 120 -5.10 8.74 -8.03
CA GLU A 120 -4.65 8.22 -9.31
C GLU A 120 -3.47 9.09 -9.77
N ASP A 121 -2.28 8.51 -9.93
CA ASP A 121 -1.05 9.19 -10.36
C ASP A 121 -0.73 10.50 -9.62
N GLY A 122 -0.88 10.50 -8.28
CA GLY A 122 -0.63 11.68 -7.42
C GLY A 122 -1.80 12.66 -7.33
N LYS A 123 -2.88 12.42 -8.08
CA LYS A 123 -3.99 13.36 -8.27
C LYS A 123 -5.32 12.79 -7.78
N CYS A 124 -6.28 13.67 -7.53
CA CYS A 124 -7.62 13.26 -7.18
C CYS A 124 -8.31 12.56 -8.38
N TRP A 125 -8.95 11.41 -8.14
CA TRP A 125 -9.72 10.59 -9.12
C TRP A 125 -10.84 11.29 -9.92
N ARG A 126 -11.01 12.61 -9.80
CA ARG A 126 -11.87 13.42 -10.69
C ARG A 126 -11.27 14.79 -10.97
N HIS A 127 -10.70 15.42 -9.94
CA HIS A 127 -9.90 16.62 -10.14
C HIS A 127 -8.51 16.21 -10.65
N SER A 128 -8.47 15.68 -11.87
CA SER A 128 -7.27 15.11 -12.52
C SER A 128 -6.18 16.13 -12.86
N LYS A 129 -6.36 17.39 -12.43
CA LYS A 129 -5.37 18.47 -12.48
C LYS A 129 -4.84 18.86 -11.09
N THR A 130 -5.46 18.35 -10.04
CA THR A 130 -5.27 18.80 -8.66
C THR A 130 -4.44 17.77 -7.92
N ASP A 131 -3.22 18.18 -7.58
CA ASP A 131 -2.29 17.39 -6.80
C ASP A 131 -2.83 17.15 -5.40
N VAL A 132 -2.69 15.92 -4.94
CA VAL A 132 -2.99 15.52 -3.58
C VAL A 132 -1.82 15.95 -2.69
N VAL A 133 -2.12 16.49 -1.52
CA VAL A 133 -1.11 16.91 -0.54
C VAL A 133 -1.21 16.06 0.72
N SER A 134 -0.07 15.78 1.35
CA SER A 134 -0.02 15.05 2.62
C SER A 134 -0.39 15.97 3.77
N LYS A 135 -1.35 15.56 4.61
CA LYS A 135 -1.77 16.31 5.81
C LYS A 135 -1.88 15.38 7.01
N GLU A 136 -1.33 15.76 8.16
CA GLU A 136 -1.53 15.00 9.40
C GLU A 136 -2.93 15.28 9.96
N LEU A 137 -3.75 14.23 10.07
CA LEU A 137 -5.08 14.29 10.66
C LEU A 137 -5.35 13.05 11.53
N GLU A 138 -6.22 13.21 12.52
CA GLU A 138 -6.73 12.08 13.30
C GLU A 138 -7.97 11.51 12.61
N GLN A 139 -7.92 10.24 12.19
CA GLN A 139 -8.89 9.64 11.27
C GLN A 139 -9.31 8.24 11.73
N TRP A 140 -10.50 7.81 11.33
CA TRP A 140 -11.01 6.45 11.57
C TRP A 140 -10.63 5.49 10.44
N PHE A 141 -10.25 4.28 10.82
CA PHE A 141 -9.82 3.22 9.93
C PHE A 141 -10.56 1.91 10.21
N PHE A 142 -10.89 1.15 9.15
CA PHE A 142 -11.22 -0.27 9.25
C PHE A 142 -9.95 -1.12 9.18
N LYS A 143 -9.83 -2.10 10.09
CA LYS A 143 -8.79 -3.14 10.07
C LYS A 143 -9.07 -4.20 8.98
N ILE A 144 -9.03 -3.78 7.71
CA ILE A 144 -9.15 -4.71 6.59
C ILE A 144 -7.91 -5.62 6.48
N THR A 145 -6.77 -5.22 7.07
CA THR A 145 -5.54 -6.01 7.10
C THR A 145 -5.67 -7.28 7.96
N ASP A 146 -6.50 -7.29 9.00
CA ASP A 146 -6.86 -8.50 9.78
C ASP A 146 -7.48 -9.60 8.89
N TYR A 147 -8.10 -9.20 7.76
CA TYR A 147 -8.75 -10.08 6.78
C TYR A 147 -7.89 -10.30 5.51
N ALA A 148 -6.64 -9.82 5.46
CA ALA A 148 -5.82 -9.86 4.24
C ALA A 148 -5.61 -11.29 3.69
N GLU A 149 -5.44 -12.28 4.57
CA GLU A 149 -5.27 -13.68 4.18
C GLU A 149 -6.59 -14.33 3.73
N GLU A 150 -7.71 -14.03 4.41
CA GLU A 150 -9.04 -14.52 4.03
C GLU A 150 -9.44 -13.95 2.66
N LEU A 151 -9.23 -12.65 2.45
CA LEU A 151 -9.41 -11.99 1.16
C LEU A 151 -8.55 -12.64 0.07
N LEU A 152 -7.28 -12.94 0.35
CA LEU A 152 -6.38 -13.54 -0.64
C LEU A 152 -6.76 -14.98 -0.99
N THR A 153 -7.04 -15.81 0.01
CA THR A 153 -7.39 -17.24 -0.16
C THR A 153 -8.77 -17.42 -0.80
N GLY A 154 -9.75 -16.55 -0.48
CA GLY A 154 -11.08 -16.55 -1.08
C GLY A 154 -11.10 -16.34 -2.61
N HIS A 155 -10.00 -15.87 -3.23
CA HIS A 155 -9.90 -15.81 -4.69
C HIS A 155 -10.01 -17.18 -5.37
N GLU A 156 -9.64 -18.26 -4.66
CA GLU A 156 -9.72 -19.63 -5.18
C GLU A 156 -11.17 -20.10 -5.39
N GLU A 157 -12.10 -19.61 -4.56
CA GLU A 157 -13.55 -19.86 -4.72
C GLU A 157 -14.16 -19.05 -5.88
N LEU A 158 -13.51 -17.96 -6.29
CA LEU A 158 -14.01 -17.03 -7.30
C LEU A 158 -13.46 -17.31 -8.72
N LYS A 159 -12.40 -18.11 -8.85
CA LYS A 159 -11.64 -18.32 -10.10
C LYS A 159 -12.48 -18.71 -11.31
N ASP A 160 -13.53 -19.52 -11.11
CA ASP A 160 -14.37 -20.04 -12.20
C ASP A 160 -15.47 -19.06 -12.63
N GLY A 161 -15.71 -18.00 -11.84
CA GLY A 161 -16.76 -17.01 -12.07
C GLY A 161 -16.28 -15.58 -12.32
N TRP A 162 -15.01 -15.26 -12.03
CA TRP A 162 -14.44 -13.92 -12.12
C TRP A 162 -13.42 -13.80 -13.26
N PRO A 163 -13.30 -12.62 -13.92
CA PRO A 163 -12.25 -12.42 -14.92
C PRO A 163 -10.86 -12.43 -14.26
N GLU A 164 -9.93 -13.23 -14.78
CA GLU A 164 -8.58 -13.39 -14.21
C GLU A 164 -7.88 -12.04 -13.97
N LYS A 165 -8.01 -11.08 -14.89
CA LYS A 165 -7.45 -9.73 -14.72
C LYS A 165 -7.85 -9.06 -13.40
N VAL A 166 -9.09 -9.25 -12.94
CA VAL A 166 -9.58 -8.68 -11.67
C VAL A 166 -8.94 -9.39 -10.49
N LEU A 167 -8.84 -10.72 -10.55
CA LEU A 167 -8.19 -11.54 -9.52
C LEU A 167 -6.69 -11.23 -9.43
N THR A 168 -5.99 -11.09 -10.57
CA THR A 168 -4.58 -10.67 -10.60
C THR A 168 -4.40 -9.28 -10.00
N MET A 169 -5.26 -8.31 -10.34
CA MET A 169 -5.21 -6.95 -9.77
C MET A 169 -5.41 -6.95 -8.25
N GLN A 170 -6.37 -7.73 -7.73
CA GLN A 170 -6.64 -7.82 -6.29
C GLN A 170 -5.52 -8.57 -5.54
N LYS A 171 -5.03 -9.71 -6.06
CA LYS A 171 -3.86 -10.42 -5.50
C LYS A 171 -2.63 -9.52 -5.41
N ASN A 172 -2.35 -8.75 -6.47
CA ASN A 172 -1.27 -7.77 -6.48
C ASN A 172 -1.53 -6.63 -5.48
N TRP A 173 -2.76 -6.10 -5.39
CA TRP A 173 -3.13 -5.05 -4.42
C TRP A 173 -2.89 -5.50 -2.98
N ILE A 174 -3.38 -6.68 -2.60
CA ILE A 174 -3.18 -7.29 -1.27
C ILE A 174 -1.69 -7.53 -1.02
N GLY A 175 -0.97 -8.05 -2.02
CA GLY A 175 0.49 -8.09 -2.05
C GLY A 175 1.11 -8.81 -0.88
N LYS A 176 0.76 -10.08 -0.66
CA LYS A 176 1.36 -10.93 0.39
C LYS A 176 2.82 -11.23 0.04
N SER A 177 3.72 -10.93 0.97
CA SER A 177 5.16 -11.18 0.87
C SER A 177 5.63 -12.00 2.05
N TYR A 178 6.24 -13.15 1.76
CA TYR A 178 6.99 -13.94 2.74
C TYR A 178 8.41 -13.41 2.80
N GLY A 179 8.92 -13.18 4.01
CA GLY A 179 10.27 -12.64 4.19
C GLY A 179 10.79 -12.86 5.60
N THR A 180 11.86 -12.15 5.92
CA THR A 180 12.51 -12.16 7.24
C THR A 180 12.60 -10.73 7.75
N GLU A 181 12.23 -10.54 9.02
CA GLU A 181 12.52 -9.30 9.75
C GLU A 181 13.87 -9.46 10.46
N ILE A 182 14.79 -8.55 10.16
CA ILE A 182 16.20 -8.64 10.53
C ILE A 182 16.49 -7.54 11.54
N LYS A 183 17.12 -7.90 12.67
CA LYS A 183 17.39 -7.00 13.80
C LYS A 183 18.78 -6.40 13.67
N PHE A 184 18.87 -5.19 13.14
CA PHE A 184 20.10 -4.40 13.14
C PHE A 184 20.23 -3.67 14.47
N LYS A 185 21.42 -3.62 15.05
CA LYS A 185 21.67 -2.86 16.29
C LYS A 185 22.24 -1.49 15.95
N ILE A 186 21.62 -0.42 16.43
CA ILE A 186 22.12 0.95 16.26
C ILE A 186 23.34 1.14 17.17
N VAL A 187 24.41 1.73 16.65
CA VAL A 187 25.67 1.91 17.38
C VAL A 187 25.55 3.03 18.42
N GLU A 188 24.85 4.10 18.07
CA GLU A 188 24.80 5.35 18.84
C GLU A 188 23.94 5.26 20.11
N ASN A 189 22.76 4.62 20.03
CA ASN A 189 21.83 4.49 21.15
C ASN A 189 21.64 3.02 21.64
N GLY A 190 22.17 2.03 20.91
CA GLY A 190 22.08 0.62 21.27
C GLY A 190 20.73 -0.05 20.98
N GLU A 191 19.75 0.68 20.45
CA GLU A 191 18.42 0.15 20.12
C GLU A 191 18.46 -0.82 18.94
N ILE A 192 17.36 -1.59 18.77
CA ILE A 192 17.19 -2.51 17.65
C ILE A 192 16.32 -1.84 16.58
N LEU A 193 16.89 -1.72 15.38
CA LEU A 193 16.20 -1.33 14.16
C LEU A 193 15.79 -2.60 13.39
N PRO A 194 14.51 -3.01 13.42
CA PRO A 194 14.03 -4.12 12.62
C PRO A 194 13.87 -3.67 11.16
N ALA A 195 14.31 -4.49 10.19
CA ALA A 195 14.16 -4.24 8.76
C ALA A 195 13.61 -5.48 8.06
N PHE A 196 12.58 -5.32 7.23
CA PHE A 196 11.96 -6.44 6.49
C PHE A 196 12.59 -6.63 5.11
N THR A 197 12.89 -7.88 4.75
CA THR A 197 13.34 -8.27 3.41
C THR A 197 12.67 -9.56 2.93
N THR A 198 12.35 -9.65 1.64
CA THR A 198 12.01 -10.91 0.96
C THR A 198 13.26 -11.66 0.47
N ARG A 199 14.42 -10.99 0.45
CA ARG A 199 15.73 -11.48 0.01
C ARG A 199 16.66 -11.64 1.20
N ALA A 200 16.39 -12.63 2.05
CA ALA A 200 17.28 -12.95 3.18
C ALA A 200 18.62 -13.57 2.70
N ASP A 201 18.64 -14.13 1.49
CA ASP A 201 19.85 -14.56 0.78
C ASP A 201 20.86 -13.42 0.61
N THR A 202 20.41 -12.20 0.31
CA THR A 202 21.31 -11.09 -0.02
C THR A 202 21.88 -10.35 1.20
N LEU A 203 21.56 -10.77 2.44
CA LEU A 203 21.93 -10.07 3.68
C LEU A 203 23.44 -9.76 3.78
N TYR A 204 24.31 -10.69 3.41
CA TYR A 204 25.76 -10.47 3.43
C TYR A 204 26.26 -9.33 2.51
N GLY A 205 25.43 -8.91 1.56
CA GLY A 205 25.69 -7.82 0.62
C GLY A 205 25.17 -6.47 1.07
N VAL A 206 24.60 -6.35 2.28
CA VAL A 206 24.10 -5.08 2.82
C VAL A 206 25.26 -4.12 3.05
N THR A 207 25.22 -2.96 2.38
CA THR A 207 26.28 -1.93 2.47
C THR A 207 25.80 -0.60 3.06
N TYR A 208 24.49 -0.41 3.20
CA TYR A 208 23.85 0.65 3.98
C TYR A 208 22.46 0.20 4.44
N VAL A 209 21.90 0.85 5.46
CA VAL A 209 20.50 0.66 5.88
C VAL A 209 19.78 2.00 5.74
N VAL A 210 18.50 1.97 5.34
CA VAL A 210 17.72 3.18 5.08
C VAL A 210 16.45 3.19 5.90
N ILE A 211 16.17 4.33 6.55
CA ILE A 211 14.91 4.60 7.26
C ILE A 211 14.06 5.65 6.53
N ALA A 212 12.75 5.57 6.72
CA ALA A 212 11.81 6.57 6.25
C ALA A 212 12.06 7.95 6.91
N PRO A 213 11.83 9.07 6.21
CA PRO A 213 11.86 10.42 6.79
C PRO A 213 10.94 10.58 8.01
N GLU A 214 9.84 9.81 8.07
CA GLU A 214 8.87 9.81 9.17
C GLU A 214 9.21 8.86 10.34
N HIS A 215 10.35 8.16 10.29
CA HIS A 215 10.70 7.17 11.31
C HIS A 215 10.93 7.80 12.70
N PRO A 216 10.51 7.18 13.83
CA PRO A 216 10.64 7.79 15.17
C PRO A 216 12.07 8.21 15.54
N LEU A 217 13.08 7.44 15.15
CA LEU A 217 14.51 7.75 15.36
C LEU A 217 14.95 9.11 14.80
N ILE A 218 14.22 9.66 13.83
CA ILE A 218 14.54 10.94 13.20
C ILE A 218 14.59 12.07 14.23
N GLU A 219 13.76 12.02 15.29
CA GLU A 219 13.81 13.00 16.37
C GLU A 219 15.11 12.94 17.19
N GLU A 220 15.71 11.77 17.32
CA GLU A 220 16.98 11.59 18.03
C GLU A 220 18.18 11.93 17.14
N ILE A 221 18.17 11.46 15.89
CA ILE A 221 19.17 11.81 14.88
C ILE A 221 19.27 13.33 14.73
N LEU A 222 18.14 14.05 14.63
CA LEU A 222 18.13 15.51 14.51
C LEU A 222 18.64 16.28 15.75
N LYS A 223 18.66 15.67 16.94
CA LYS A 223 19.33 16.26 18.12
C LYS A 223 20.85 16.18 17.98
N SER A 224 21.37 15.08 17.43
CA SER A 224 22.80 14.87 17.21
C SER A 224 23.34 15.61 15.97
N ASN A 225 22.53 15.73 14.93
CA ASN A 225 22.89 16.34 13.66
C ASN A 225 21.78 17.28 13.15
N PRO A 226 21.64 18.51 13.70
CA PRO A 226 20.59 19.44 13.30
C PRO A 226 20.67 19.90 11.83
N SER A 227 21.83 19.76 11.19
CA SER A 227 22.08 20.26 9.83
C SER A 227 21.23 19.59 8.75
N ILE A 228 20.76 18.36 9.00
CA ILE A 228 19.97 17.59 8.03
C ILE A 228 18.47 17.90 8.08
N LYS A 229 18.02 18.74 9.03
CA LYS A 229 16.61 19.01 9.33
C LYS A 229 15.81 19.52 8.14
N GLU A 230 16.37 20.43 7.35
CA GLU A 230 15.70 21.01 6.19
C GLU A 230 15.43 19.94 5.13
N LYS A 231 16.46 19.18 4.72
CA LYS A 231 16.34 18.07 3.77
C LYS A 231 15.38 16.97 4.22
N VAL A 232 15.39 16.60 5.50
CA VAL A 232 14.42 15.64 6.05
C VAL A 232 12.99 16.20 5.98
N SER A 233 12.82 17.51 6.15
CA SER A 233 11.51 18.17 6.02
C SER A 233 11.05 18.25 4.56
N GLU A 234 11.95 18.50 3.62
CA GLU A 234 11.69 18.42 2.17
C GLU A 234 11.22 17.02 1.76
N MET A 235 11.90 15.96 2.23
CA MET A 235 11.50 14.57 1.97
C MET A 235 10.12 14.21 2.55
N LYS A 236 9.78 14.71 3.75
CA LYS A 236 8.44 14.56 4.36
C LYS A 236 7.35 15.28 3.58
N ASN A 237 7.68 16.42 2.98
CA ASN A 237 6.74 17.25 2.21
C ASN A 237 6.61 16.83 0.74
N THR A 238 7.49 15.94 0.26
CA THR A 238 7.40 15.33 -1.08
C THR A 238 6.24 14.33 -1.11
N ASP A 239 5.42 14.35 -2.16
CA ASP A 239 4.25 13.48 -2.26
C ASP A 239 4.63 11.98 -2.27
N LEU A 240 3.78 11.15 -1.65
CA LEU A 240 3.99 9.72 -1.50
C LEU A 240 4.08 8.97 -2.83
N ILE A 241 3.29 9.36 -3.83
CA ILE A 241 3.31 8.73 -5.14
C ILE A 241 4.56 9.17 -5.90
N GLU A 242 4.92 10.46 -5.84
CA GLU A 242 6.21 10.97 -6.32
C GLU A 242 7.41 10.22 -5.73
N ARG A 243 7.40 9.92 -4.42
CA ARG A 243 8.46 9.17 -3.71
C ARG A 243 8.59 7.72 -4.16
N THR A 244 7.49 7.13 -4.64
CA THR A 244 7.45 5.75 -5.15
C THR A 244 7.59 5.61 -6.66
N ALA A 245 7.53 6.72 -7.41
CA ALA A 245 7.51 6.72 -8.86
C ALA A 245 8.81 6.12 -9.46
N GLU A 246 8.65 5.15 -10.36
CA GLU A 246 9.77 4.60 -11.13
C GLU A 246 10.39 5.68 -12.03
N GLY A 247 11.72 5.74 -12.09
CA GLY A 247 12.46 6.74 -12.85
C GLY A 247 12.63 8.11 -12.17
N LYS A 248 11.97 8.40 -11.03
CA LYS A 248 12.27 9.64 -10.26
C LYS A 248 13.63 9.51 -9.57
N GLU A 249 14.37 10.62 -9.51
CA GLU A 249 15.63 10.69 -8.79
C GLU A 249 15.41 10.52 -7.28
N LYS A 250 15.96 9.43 -6.71
CA LYS A 250 15.87 9.11 -5.28
C LYS A 250 16.79 10.00 -4.47
N ASN A 251 16.30 10.59 -3.40
CA ASN A 251 17.05 11.48 -2.52
C ASN A 251 17.21 10.88 -1.14
N GLY A 252 18.43 10.94 -0.65
CA GLY A 252 18.74 10.59 0.72
C GLY A 252 19.83 11.46 1.32
N ILE A 253 20.01 11.29 2.62
CA ILE A 253 21.00 11.96 3.43
C ILE A 253 21.62 10.98 4.42
N ASP A 254 22.94 11.03 4.52
CA ASP A 254 23.69 10.35 5.57
C ASP A 254 23.31 10.95 6.93
N THR A 255 22.96 10.10 7.89
CA THR A 255 22.66 10.52 9.26
C THR A 255 23.93 10.81 10.06
N GLY A 256 25.06 10.21 9.67
CA GLY A 256 26.27 10.06 10.46
C GLY A 256 26.21 8.88 11.45
N TRP A 257 25.04 8.25 11.63
CA TRP A 257 24.82 7.10 12.51
C TRP A 257 25.14 5.80 11.79
N LYS A 258 25.30 4.72 12.58
CA LYS A 258 25.66 3.40 12.06
C LYS A 258 24.83 2.31 12.70
N VAL A 259 24.70 1.20 11.97
CA VAL A 259 24.15 -0.04 12.48
C VAL A 259 25.18 -1.17 12.36
N GLU A 260 25.17 -2.07 13.32
CA GLU A 260 25.95 -3.30 13.32
C GLU A 260 25.26 -4.35 12.44
N HIS A 261 25.96 -4.89 11.44
CA HIS A 261 25.46 -6.01 10.66
C HIS A 261 25.24 -7.22 11.60
N PRO A 262 24.03 -7.83 11.65
CA PRO A 262 23.70 -8.85 12.64
C PRO A 262 24.67 -10.05 12.61
N ILE A 263 25.06 -10.51 11.41
CA ILE A 263 26.01 -11.61 11.20
C ILE A 263 27.48 -11.16 11.18
N THR A 264 27.92 -10.35 10.19
CA THR A 264 29.35 -10.01 9.99
C THR A 264 29.94 -9.06 11.04
N LYS A 265 29.11 -8.37 11.83
CA LYS A 265 29.52 -7.34 12.80
C LYS A 265 30.20 -6.11 12.19
N GLU A 266 30.15 -5.98 10.86
CA GLU A 266 30.61 -4.78 10.14
C GLU A 266 29.70 -3.59 10.48
N LEU A 267 30.29 -2.39 10.55
CA LEU A 267 29.55 -1.16 10.80
C LEU A 267 29.06 -0.55 9.49
N ILE A 268 27.74 -0.46 9.37
CA ILE A 268 27.03 -0.07 8.16
C ILE A 268 26.43 1.32 8.35
N PRO A 269 26.59 2.28 7.40
CA PRO A 269 26.02 3.62 7.54
C PRO A 269 24.48 3.59 7.48
N LEU A 270 23.85 4.38 8.35
CA LEU A 270 22.41 4.58 8.38
C LEU A 270 22.04 5.84 7.57
N TRP A 271 21.12 5.68 6.64
CA TRP A 271 20.66 6.75 5.74
C TRP A 271 19.17 7.02 5.95
N ILE A 272 18.75 8.25 5.63
CA ILE A 272 17.34 8.60 5.45
C ILE A 272 17.13 8.75 3.95
N ALA A 273 16.09 8.15 3.37
CA ALA A 273 15.76 8.37 1.97
C ALA A 273 14.26 8.41 1.69
N ASP A 274 13.89 9.20 0.69
CA ASP A 274 12.52 9.48 0.28
C ASP A 274 11.74 8.21 -0.15
N TYR A 275 12.38 7.28 -0.86
CA TYR A 275 11.75 6.05 -1.36
C TYR A 275 11.36 5.02 -0.27
N VAL A 276 11.78 5.21 0.99
CA VAL A 276 11.40 4.35 2.11
C VAL A 276 10.16 4.91 2.80
N LEU A 277 9.18 4.03 3.05
CA LEU A 277 7.86 4.40 3.56
C LEU A 277 7.64 3.86 4.97
N MET A 278 7.36 4.74 5.93
CA MET A 278 7.09 4.34 7.33
C MET A 278 5.90 3.40 7.47
N ASN A 279 4.95 3.48 6.54
CA ASN A 279 3.75 2.64 6.49
C ASN A 279 3.90 1.40 5.57
N TYR A 280 5.14 0.93 5.35
CA TYR A 280 5.43 -0.37 4.72
C TYR A 280 6.55 -1.09 5.50
N GLY A 281 6.34 -2.37 5.82
CA GLY A 281 7.28 -3.14 6.65
C GLY A 281 7.42 -2.54 8.05
N THR A 282 8.63 -2.11 8.39
CA THR A 282 8.99 -1.50 9.69
C THR A 282 9.31 -0.01 9.56
N GLY A 283 9.23 0.57 8.36
CA GLY A 283 9.80 1.89 8.06
C GLY A 283 11.32 1.91 7.90
N ALA A 284 11.96 0.74 7.90
CA ALA A 284 13.37 0.55 7.61
C ALA A 284 13.59 -0.60 6.60
N VAL A 285 14.59 -0.45 5.73
CA VAL A 285 15.02 -1.47 4.78
C VAL A 285 16.53 -1.59 4.77
N MET A 286 17.02 -2.83 4.71
CA MET A 286 18.43 -3.11 4.37
C MET A 286 18.61 -2.88 2.87
N ALA A 287 19.73 -2.28 2.46
CA ALA A 287 19.99 -2.02 1.05
C ALA A 287 21.12 -2.91 0.52
N VAL A 288 20.87 -3.60 -0.59
CA VAL A 288 21.84 -4.50 -1.25
C VAL A 288 22.02 -4.10 -2.72
N PRO A 289 22.91 -3.14 -3.01
CA PRO A 289 23.02 -2.52 -4.34
C PRO A 289 23.27 -3.48 -5.49
N THR A 290 23.91 -4.60 -5.22
CA THR A 290 24.25 -5.61 -6.24
C THR A 290 23.06 -6.48 -6.64
N HIS A 291 21.96 -6.46 -5.88
CA HIS A 291 20.82 -7.38 -6.04
C HIS A 291 19.44 -6.70 -5.97
N ASP A 292 19.38 -5.36 -5.89
CA ASP A 292 18.16 -4.55 -6.06
C ASP A 292 18.46 -3.31 -6.92
N GLU A 293 17.63 -3.05 -7.93
CA GLU A 293 17.81 -1.94 -8.89
C GLU A 293 17.75 -0.55 -8.24
N ARG A 294 16.90 -0.39 -7.22
CA ARG A 294 16.69 0.87 -6.52
C ARG A 294 17.90 1.20 -5.64
N ASP A 295 18.44 0.17 -5.00
CA ASP A 295 19.66 0.28 -4.21
C ASP A 295 20.89 0.49 -5.10
N PHE A 296 20.96 -0.16 -6.28
CA PHE A 296 22.03 0.09 -7.25
C PHE A 296 22.07 1.54 -7.70
N ALA A 297 20.92 2.10 -8.09
CA ALA A 297 20.79 3.49 -8.51
C ALA A 297 21.18 4.47 -7.40
N PHE A 298 20.69 4.24 -6.17
CA PHE A 298 21.02 5.06 -5.01
C PHE A 298 22.52 4.97 -4.64
N ALA A 299 23.09 3.77 -4.63
CA ALA A 299 24.51 3.55 -4.37
C ALA A 299 25.43 4.10 -5.46
N ASN A 300 24.96 4.24 -6.71
CA ASN A 300 25.69 4.96 -7.75
C ASN A 300 25.66 6.48 -7.51
N LYS A 301 24.48 7.04 -7.22
CA LYS A 301 24.33 8.49 -6.94
C LYS A 301 25.17 8.94 -5.74
N TYR A 302 25.20 8.16 -4.67
CA TYR A 302 25.90 8.51 -3.42
C TYR A 302 27.28 7.85 -3.25
N ASN A 303 27.80 7.20 -4.31
CA ASN A 303 29.08 6.47 -4.31
C ASN A 303 29.24 5.50 -3.12
N LEU A 304 28.16 4.77 -2.79
CA LEU A 304 28.14 3.83 -1.69
C LEU A 304 28.75 2.47 -2.11
N PRO A 305 29.30 1.71 -1.15
CA PRO A 305 29.90 0.41 -1.43
C PRO A 305 28.90 -0.56 -2.06
N LYS A 306 29.41 -1.49 -2.86
CA LYS A 306 28.62 -2.54 -3.53
C LYS A 306 29.35 -3.87 -3.34
N LYS A 307 28.66 -4.89 -2.84
CA LYS A 307 29.24 -6.20 -2.50
C LYS A 307 28.42 -7.31 -3.17
N VAL A 308 29.00 -7.99 -4.15
CA VAL A 308 28.32 -9.09 -4.85
C VAL A 308 28.26 -10.28 -3.89
N VAL A 309 27.06 -10.80 -3.67
CA VAL A 309 26.84 -11.99 -2.82
C VAL A 309 26.05 -13.10 -3.53
N ILE A 310 25.58 -12.85 -4.74
CA ILE A 310 24.98 -13.85 -5.62
C ILE A 310 25.57 -13.67 -7.02
N GLU A 311 26.02 -14.75 -7.63
CA GLU A 311 26.47 -14.79 -9.02
C GLU A 311 25.53 -15.64 -9.88
N ALA A 312 25.47 -15.32 -11.17
CA ALA A 312 24.76 -16.12 -12.16
C ALA A 312 25.33 -17.55 -12.18
N LYS A 313 24.45 -18.55 -12.22
CA LYS A 313 24.87 -19.96 -12.26
C LYS A 313 25.67 -20.30 -13.53
N GLU A 314 25.32 -19.65 -14.64
CA GLU A 314 25.94 -19.80 -15.96
C GLU A 314 25.98 -18.41 -16.63
N GLY A 315 27.10 -18.05 -17.26
CA GLY A 315 27.28 -16.74 -17.91
C GLY A 315 27.92 -15.66 -17.01
N GLU A 316 27.82 -14.40 -17.45
CA GLU A 316 28.37 -13.24 -16.74
C GLU A 316 27.33 -12.64 -15.77
N THR A 317 27.76 -12.26 -14.56
CA THR A 317 26.89 -11.61 -13.58
C THR A 317 26.79 -10.11 -13.87
N VAL A 318 25.78 -9.72 -14.64
CA VAL A 318 25.46 -8.31 -14.89
C VAL A 318 24.79 -7.70 -13.65
N LEU A 319 25.30 -6.56 -13.18
CA LEU A 319 24.77 -5.86 -12.00
C LEU A 319 23.78 -4.75 -12.38
N PRO A 320 22.69 -4.56 -11.62
CA PRO A 320 22.27 -5.36 -10.46
C PRO A 320 21.70 -6.73 -10.87
N PHE A 321 22.14 -7.80 -10.20
CA PHE A 321 21.70 -9.17 -10.46
C PHE A 321 20.55 -9.54 -9.53
N THR A 322 19.32 -9.42 -10.01
CA THR A 322 18.09 -9.62 -9.24
C THR A 322 17.60 -11.08 -9.21
N GLU A 323 18.10 -11.94 -10.09
CA GLU A 323 17.62 -13.31 -10.32
C GLU A 323 18.09 -14.34 -9.26
N GLU A 324 17.64 -15.60 -9.41
CA GLU A 324 18.18 -16.74 -8.65
C GLU A 324 19.60 -17.10 -9.15
N GLY A 325 20.50 -17.41 -8.21
CA GLY A 325 21.91 -17.68 -8.51
C GLY A 325 22.62 -18.51 -7.45
N ILE A 326 23.95 -18.41 -7.41
CA ILE A 326 24.81 -19.09 -6.43
C ILE A 326 25.39 -18.07 -5.45
N MET A 327 25.32 -18.40 -4.15
CA MET A 327 25.84 -17.59 -3.06
C MET A 327 27.37 -17.49 -3.10
N VAL A 328 27.88 -16.26 -3.01
CA VAL A 328 29.31 -15.93 -2.88
C VAL A 328 29.51 -14.88 -1.76
N ASN A 329 30.74 -14.67 -1.30
CA ASN A 329 31.10 -13.67 -0.29
C ASN A 329 30.21 -13.65 0.99
N SER A 330 29.68 -14.83 1.35
CA SER A 330 28.66 -15.07 2.37
C SER A 330 29.04 -16.20 3.34
N ASP A 331 30.32 -16.28 3.70
CA ASP A 331 30.92 -17.28 4.61
C ASP A 331 30.41 -18.72 4.39
N LYS A 332 29.78 -19.30 5.41
CA LYS A 332 29.24 -20.67 5.46
C LYS A 332 28.05 -20.92 4.52
N PHE A 333 27.52 -19.88 3.88
CA PHE A 333 26.44 -19.97 2.90
C PHE A 333 26.96 -19.97 1.45
N ASN A 334 28.27 -19.78 1.23
CA ASN A 334 28.89 -19.86 -0.10
C ASN A 334 28.59 -21.20 -0.80
N GLY A 335 28.36 -21.15 -2.12
CA GLY A 335 28.06 -22.31 -2.95
C GLY A 335 26.61 -22.82 -2.88
N LEU A 336 25.78 -22.32 -1.97
CA LEU A 336 24.35 -22.61 -1.95
C LEU A 336 23.63 -21.92 -3.11
N ASN A 337 22.52 -22.50 -3.57
CA ASN A 337 21.59 -21.76 -4.42
C ASN A 337 20.85 -20.71 -3.59
N SER A 338 20.63 -19.52 -4.14
CA SER A 338 20.05 -18.38 -3.41
C SER A 338 18.66 -18.67 -2.84
N LYS A 339 17.81 -19.42 -3.55
CA LYS A 339 16.48 -19.84 -3.07
C LYS A 339 16.56 -20.71 -1.81
N GLU A 340 17.56 -21.60 -1.74
CA GLU A 340 17.84 -22.39 -0.54
C GLU A 340 18.45 -21.53 0.57
N ALA A 341 19.30 -20.57 0.20
CA ALA A 341 19.95 -19.65 1.13
C ALA A 341 18.96 -18.75 1.86
N ILE A 342 17.87 -18.28 1.22
CA ILE A 342 16.77 -17.55 1.89
C ILE A 342 16.30 -18.32 3.12
N ARG A 343 15.99 -19.62 2.96
CA ARG A 343 15.50 -20.46 4.05
C ARG A 343 16.56 -20.63 5.14
N LYS A 344 17.80 -20.98 4.75
CA LYS A 344 18.91 -21.28 5.68
C LYS A 344 19.41 -20.05 6.46
N ILE A 345 19.43 -18.87 5.84
CA ILE A 345 19.81 -17.63 6.52
C ILE A 345 18.70 -17.19 7.48
N ALA A 346 17.43 -17.31 7.08
CA ALA A 346 16.30 -17.06 7.99
C ALA A 346 16.32 -18.00 9.22
N GLU A 347 16.57 -19.30 9.00
CA GLU A 347 16.79 -20.30 10.08
C GLU A 347 17.90 -19.85 11.04
N TYR A 348 19.07 -19.46 10.50
CA TYR A 348 20.20 -19.03 11.30
C TYR A 348 19.91 -17.74 12.09
N LEU A 349 19.17 -16.79 11.51
CA LEU A 349 18.75 -15.57 12.19
C LEU A 349 17.79 -15.86 13.35
N GLU A 350 16.85 -16.80 13.17
CA GLU A 350 15.93 -17.26 14.20
C GLU A 350 16.67 -17.94 15.35
N GLU A 351 17.53 -18.93 15.05
CA GLU A 351 18.35 -19.67 16.03
C GLU A 351 19.22 -18.75 16.90
N ASN A 352 19.69 -17.63 16.34
CA ASN A 352 20.58 -16.69 17.02
C ASN A 352 19.84 -15.44 17.54
N SER A 353 18.50 -15.42 17.47
CA SER A 353 17.65 -14.28 17.87
C SER A 353 17.93 -12.96 17.14
N LEU A 354 18.58 -13.03 15.98
CA LEU A 354 18.96 -11.91 15.10
C LEU A 354 17.85 -11.53 14.10
N GLY A 355 16.77 -12.29 14.03
CA GLY A 355 15.62 -12.02 13.16
C GLY A 355 14.54 -13.09 13.31
N GLU A 356 13.46 -12.96 12.54
CA GLU A 356 12.37 -13.93 12.47
C GLU A 356 11.68 -13.93 11.11
N ARG A 357 11.19 -15.08 10.65
CA ARG A 357 10.35 -15.17 9.45
C ARG A 357 9.01 -14.50 9.71
N THR A 358 8.58 -13.69 8.75
CA THR A 358 7.34 -12.92 8.88
C THR A 358 6.63 -12.80 7.53
N VAL A 359 5.32 -12.58 7.60
CA VAL A 359 4.48 -12.30 6.45
C VAL A 359 4.05 -10.85 6.54
N LYS A 360 4.32 -10.07 5.50
CA LYS A 360 3.82 -8.70 5.36
C LYS A 360 2.86 -8.62 4.18
N TYR A 361 1.88 -7.73 4.27
CA TYR A 361 0.94 -7.43 3.19
C TYR A 361 1.19 -6.01 2.71
N ARG A 362 0.99 -5.78 1.41
CA ARG A 362 0.97 -4.43 0.83
C ARG A 362 -0.33 -3.69 1.15
N LEU A 363 -1.41 -4.43 1.40
CA LEU A 363 -2.69 -3.90 1.87
C LEU A 363 -2.50 -3.03 3.12
N LYS A 364 -3.14 -1.87 3.15
CA LYS A 364 -3.19 -0.97 4.31
C LYS A 364 -4.62 -0.90 4.84
N ASP A 365 -4.75 -0.51 6.10
CA ASP A 365 -6.06 -0.27 6.70
C ASP A 365 -6.84 0.84 5.98
N TRP A 366 -8.14 0.64 5.84
CA TRP A 366 -8.99 1.48 5.01
C TRP A 366 -9.44 2.73 5.79
N GLY A 367 -8.92 3.90 5.40
CA GLY A 367 -9.27 5.20 5.98
C GLY A 367 -10.62 5.71 5.47
N ILE A 368 -11.60 5.82 6.38
CA ILE A 368 -13.03 6.05 6.05
C ILE A 368 -13.57 7.41 6.48
N SER A 369 -12.85 8.17 7.30
CA SER A 369 -13.22 9.55 7.65
C SER A 369 -13.08 10.49 6.45
N ARG A 370 -14.06 11.38 6.27
CA ARG A 370 -14.13 12.39 5.20
C ARG A 370 -14.66 13.69 5.78
#